data_AF-A0A2I1H3J3-F1
#
_entry.id   AF-A0A2I1H3J3-F1
#
_cell.length_a   1.000
_cell.length_b   1.000
_cell.length_c   1.000
_cell.angle_alpha   90.00
_cell.angle_beta   90.00
_cell.angle_gamma   90.00
#
_symmetry.space_group_name_H-M   'P 1'
#
loop_
_entity.id
_entity.type
_entity.pdbx_description
1 polymer ?
#
loop_
_entity_poly.entity_id
_entity_poly.type
_entity_poly.pdbx_seq_one_letter_code
_entity_poly.pdbx_strand_id
1 'polypeptide(L)'
;IIERKCNVQFIKFIPYDLAACPYIALVCIGTHNHLPPPPERTPVGIKDELQAMIQNIIASDDSVTSRSIIAGNSSIKATFDKDTLSEVHASLNNVDKLRSLVAKCYKNMHPYGQGNLGVMYSVQCKKFDMHNYVRRIEQFEDGQTLILCMLDFQAKALQNLKCFQIDLTFKRVHGDINEFEINSYDETHKLILSYCRIYTNIFTADAYQRLFTQLFEVVENLSEIPVKFYHIDGTGWECILGDLDAGQAKGLGLALAKRDPSKNWEEHLTYIFKSCLVHFNRNLIAKKFDNEVYLLAKSIPTKSSAEEVYGYWTQYYHQPYVLASLNKHISNMENEIWDHHGNNTNVAEAAHTQANHQGKQLKLITAIMRQTALMKDFKTAEINDKFGVPYTRRDKSEIKRKAKAMTRKDTNKRSQKVTSNKELKKKVPLQDASTSEITSKAKRSIIDINESDSEREISKLEIEERKMKLAERRKAQAEIEKLELENLKLRKELNLD
;
A
#
# COMPACT_ATOMS: atom_id res chain seq x y z
N ILE A 1 -9.99 -44.47 -18.36
CA ILE A 1 -9.52 -45.36 -17.26
C ILE A 1 -9.60 -46.77 -17.81
N ILE A 2 -8.47 -47.48 -17.93
CA ILE A 2 -8.47 -48.89 -18.35
C ILE A 2 -8.68 -49.72 -17.08
N GLU A 3 -9.83 -50.36 -16.96
CA GLU A 3 -10.13 -51.24 -15.83
C GLU A 3 -9.32 -52.54 -15.97
N ARG A 4 -8.36 -52.76 -15.06
CA ARG A 4 -7.53 -53.98 -15.06
C ARG A 4 -8.08 -54.95 -14.02
N LYS A 5 -8.41 -56.17 -14.44
CA LYS A 5 -8.86 -57.23 -13.54
C LYS A 5 -7.69 -57.73 -12.68
N CYS A 6 -7.85 -57.65 -11.36
CA CYS A 6 -6.90 -58.17 -10.37
C CYS A 6 -7.34 -59.56 -9.90
N ASN A 7 -6.40 -60.49 -9.79
CA ASN A 7 -6.67 -61.87 -9.34
C ASN A 7 -6.62 -62.02 -7.81
N VAL A 8 -6.31 -60.94 -7.08
CA VAL A 8 -6.18 -60.94 -5.62
C VAL A 8 -7.57 -60.90 -4.97
N GLN A 9 -7.75 -61.71 -3.93
CA GLN A 9 -8.97 -61.75 -3.14
C GLN A 9 -8.75 -61.08 -1.78
N PHE A 10 -9.68 -60.22 -1.38
CA PHE A 10 -9.71 -59.61 -0.05
C PHE A 10 -10.79 -60.28 0.78
N ILE A 11 -10.39 -60.97 1.85
CA ILE A 11 -11.31 -61.54 2.84
C ILE A 11 -11.35 -60.60 4.04
N LYS A 12 -12.55 -60.12 4.38
CA LYS A 12 -12.77 -59.25 5.53
C LYS A 12 -13.44 -60.06 6.64
N PHE A 13 -12.74 -60.22 7.76
CA PHE A 13 -13.31 -60.82 8.98
C PHE A 13 -13.76 -59.71 9.91
N ILE A 14 -15.06 -59.64 10.14
CA ILE A 14 -15.68 -58.71 11.07
C ILE A 14 -16.09 -59.51 12.30
N PRO A 15 -15.58 -59.19 13.51
CA PRO A 15 -16.01 -59.87 14.73
C PRO A 15 -17.50 -59.58 15.00
N TYR A 16 -18.18 -60.56 15.61
CA TYR A 16 -19.61 -60.46 15.90
C TYR A 16 -19.94 -59.35 16.91
N ASP A 17 -18.99 -59.05 17.81
CA ASP A 17 -19.07 -57.98 18.79
C ASP A 17 -17.84 -57.06 18.68
N LEU A 18 -18.05 -55.87 18.13
CA LEU A 18 -17.01 -54.84 17.97
C LEU A 18 -16.67 -54.12 19.27
N ALA A 19 -17.52 -54.21 20.31
CA ALA A 19 -17.21 -53.64 21.62
C ALA A 19 -16.21 -54.51 22.37
N ALA A 20 -16.32 -55.84 22.25
CA ALA A 20 -15.37 -56.80 22.81
C ALA A 20 -14.07 -56.95 21.97
N CYS A 21 -14.17 -56.85 20.64
CA CYS A 21 -13.01 -56.88 19.74
C CYS A 21 -13.10 -55.76 18.69
N PRO A 22 -12.43 -54.62 18.90
CA PRO A 22 -12.55 -53.45 18.00
C PRO A 22 -11.71 -53.56 16.72
N TYR A 23 -11.19 -54.75 16.40
CA TYR A 23 -10.29 -54.96 15.26
C TYR A 23 -10.96 -55.80 14.17
N ILE A 24 -10.81 -55.36 12.92
CA ILE A 24 -11.23 -56.08 11.72
C ILE A 24 -9.96 -56.66 11.09
N ALA A 25 -9.97 -57.96 10.76
CA ALA A 25 -8.87 -58.55 10.00
C ALA A 25 -9.19 -58.51 8.50
N LEU A 26 -8.23 -58.01 7.72
CA LEU A 26 -8.30 -58.03 6.26
C LEU A 26 -7.18 -58.96 5.76
N VAL A 27 -7.56 -60.08 5.15
CA VAL A 27 -6.61 -61.04 4.58
C VAL A 27 -6.58 -60.86 3.07
N CYS A 28 -5.39 -60.62 2.54
CA CYS A 28 -5.15 -60.45 1.11
C CYS A 28 -4.53 -61.75 0.56
N ILE A 29 -5.20 -62.42 -0.37
CA ILE A 29 -4.78 -63.72 -0.93
C ILE A 29 -4.52 -63.57 -2.43
N GLY A 30 -3.33 -64.01 -2.87
CA GLY A 30 -2.93 -64.05 -4.28
C GLY A 30 -1.82 -63.05 -4.61
N THR A 31 -1.44 -63.02 -5.90
CA THR A 31 -0.38 -62.15 -6.43
C THR A 31 -0.97 -61.12 -7.38
N HIS A 32 -0.64 -59.84 -7.20
CA HIS A 32 -1.05 -58.78 -8.13
C HIS A 32 -0.41 -59.00 -9.51
N ASN A 33 -1.22 -58.97 -10.57
CA ASN A 33 -0.80 -59.09 -11.98
C ASN A 33 -0.72 -57.73 -12.71
N HIS A 34 -0.74 -56.64 -11.93
CA HIS A 34 -0.67 -55.28 -12.42
C HIS A 34 0.26 -54.47 -11.52
N LEU A 35 0.80 -53.38 -12.06
CA LEU A 35 1.54 -52.42 -11.26
C LEU A 35 0.62 -51.80 -10.19
N PRO A 36 1.17 -51.39 -9.04
CA PRO A 36 0.40 -50.62 -8.06
C PRO A 36 -0.27 -49.43 -8.75
N PRO A 37 -1.51 -49.09 -8.37
CA PRO A 37 -2.14 -47.87 -8.88
C PRO A 37 -1.24 -46.67 -8.54
N PRO A 38 -1.21 -45.63 -9.39
CA PRO A 38 -0.47 -44.42 -9.08
C PRO A 38 -0.89 -43.89 -7.70
N PRO A 39 0.05 -43.33 -6.91
CA PRO A 39 -0.25 -42.82 -5.57
C PRO A 39 -1.04 -41.52 -5.67
N GLU A 40 -2.33 -41.62 -6.02
CA GLU A 40 -3.22 -40.49 -6.27
C GLU A 40 -3.80 -39.90 -4.97
N ARG A 41 -3.75 -40.61 -3.85
CA ARG A 41 -4.28 -40.13 -2.57
C ARG A 41 -3.15 -39.61 -1.70
N THR A 42 -3.28 -38.38 -1.21
CA THR A 42 -2.36 -37.84 -0.19
C THR A 42 -2.62 -38.55 1.14
N PRO A 43 -1.58 -39.09 1.81
CA PRO A 43 -1.67 -39.62 3.16
C PRO A 43 -2.23 -38.56 4.14
N VAL A 44 -2.92 -39.02 5.19
CA VAL A 44 -3.59 -38.13 6.17
C VAL A 44 -2.57 -37.27 6.91
N GLY A 45 -1.47 -37.84 7.41
CA GLY A 45 -0.42 -37.08 8.10
C GLY A 45 0.15 -35.93 7.27
N ILE A 46 0.54 -36.20 6.01
CA ILE A 46 1.04 -35.18 5.08
C ILE A 46 -0.03 -34.09 4.83
N LYS A 47 -1.30 -34.50 4.71
CA LYS A 47 -2.40 -33.55 4.51
C LYS A 47 -2.59 -32.63 5.71
N ASP A 48 -2.48 -33.17 6.93
CA ASP A 48 -2.66 -32.40 8.16
C ASP A 48 -1.51 -31.41 8.38
N GLU A 49 -0.25 -31.84 8.16
CA GLU A 49 0.92 -30.96 8.17
C GLU A 49 0.81 -29.85 7.11
N LEU A 50 0.40 -30.21 5.89
CA LEU A 50 0.17 -29.23 4.82
C LEU A 50 -0.95 -28.25 5.19
N GLN A 51 -2.02 -28.71 5.84
CA GLN A 51 -3.10 -27.85 6.30
C GLN A 51 -2.61 -26.87 7.39
N ALA A 52 -1.84 -27.35 8.36
CA ALA A 52 -1.25 -26.52 9.42
C ALA A 52 -0.29 -25.46 8.84
N MET A 53 0.57 -25.86 7.90
CA MET A 53 1.42 -24.92 7.16
C MET A 53 0.58 -23.83 6.48
N ILE A 54 -0.43 -24.21 5.69
CA ILE A 54 -1.29 -23.25 4.98
C ILE A 54 -1.96 -22.28 5.96
N GLN A 55 -2.48 -22.79 7.09
CA GLN A 55 -3.12 -21.95 8.11
C GLN A 55 -2.16 -20.91 8.69
N ASN A 56 -0.91 -21.30 8.98
CA ASN A 56 0.12 -20.38 9.48
C ASN A 56 0.50 -19.31 8.46
N ILE A 57 0.56 -19.67 7.17
CA ILE A 57 0.82 -18.69 6.10
C ILE A 57 -0.36 -17.73 5.99
N ILE A 58 -1.61 -18.21 5.98
CA ILE A 58 -2.81 -17.35 5.91
C ILE A 58 -2.90 -16.42 7.12
N ALA A 59 -2.57 -16.90 8.32
CA ALA A 59 -2.56 -16.08 9.52
C ALA A 59 -1.56 -14.92 9.45
N SER A 60 -0.48 -15.10 8.68
CA SER A 60 0.54 -14.08 8.44
C SER A 60 0.21 -13.16 7.26
N ASP A 61 -0.37 -13.71 6.18
CA ASP A 61 -0.82 -12.98 4.99
C ASP A 61 -2.13 -13.58 4.45
N ASP A 62 -3.24 -12.85 4.65
CA ASP A 62 -4.59 -13.30 4.32
C ASP A 62 -4.94 -13.25 2.80
N SER A 63 -3.93 -13.12 1.95
CA SER A 63 -4.07 -13.11 0.48
C SER A 63 -3.46 -14.33 -0.23
N VAL A 64 -2.93 -15.28 0.54
CA VAL A 64 -2.22 -16.46 0.05
C VAL A 64 -3.06 -17.24 -0.96
N THR A 65 -2.43 -17.63 -2.05
CA THR A 65 -3.00 -18.49 -3.08
C THR A 65 -2.16 -19.76 -3.22
N SER A 66 -2.73 -20.81 -3.81
CA SER A 66 -1.96 -22.02 -4.13
C SER A 66 -0.71 -21.71 -4.97
N ARG A 67 -0.80 -20.75 -5.90
CA ARG A 67 0.34 -20.31 -6.72
C ARG A 67 1.41 -19.58 -5.89
N SER A 68 1.04 -18.72 -4.96
CA SER A 68 2.02 -18.00 -4.13
C SER A 68 2.79 -18.93 -3.20
N ILE A 69 2.13 -19.99 -2.69
CA ILE A 69 2.80 -21.03 -1.89
C ILE A 69 3.87 -21.75 -2.72
N ILE A 70 3.50 -22.19 -3.93
CA ILE A 70 4.43 -22.89 -4.83
C ILE A 70 5.59 -21.98 -5.24
N ALA A 71 5.32 -20.71 -5.56
CA ALA A 71 6.36 -19.77 -5.99
C ALA A 71 7.29 -19.33 -4.86
N GLY A 72 6.77 -19.20 -3.63
CA GLY A 72 7.56 -18.79 -2.46
C GLY A 72 8.47 -19.89 -1.93
N ASN A 73 8.05 -21.16 -2.07
CA ASN A 73 8.63 -22.46 -1.66
C ASN A 73 9.33 -22.59 -0.28
N SER A 74 9.61 -21.50 0.41
CA SER A 74 10.28 -21.43 1.71
C SER A 74 9.50 -22.15 2.79
N SER A 75 8.17 -22.04 2.81
CA SER A 75 7.33 -22.77 3.75
C SER A 75 7.34 -24.27 3.48
N ILE A 76 7.37 -24.68 2.20
CA ILE A 76 7.46 -26.10 1.81
C ILE A 76 8.78 -26.68 2.33
N LYS A 77 9.88 -25.97 2.10
CA LYS A 77 11.20 -26.36 2.58
C LYS A 77 11.28 -26.40 4.09
N ALA A 78 10.72 -25.41 4.79
CA ALA A 78 10.74 -25.35 6.24
C ALA A 78 9.91 -26.48 6.90
N THR A 79 8.80 -26.90 6.29
CA THR A 79 7.93 -27.94 6.87
C THR A 79 8.33 -29.36 6.45
N PHE A 80 8.76 -29.55 5.21
CA PHE A 80 8.97 -30.89 4.64
C PHE A 80 10.41 -31.19 4.20
N ASP A 81 11.31 -30.20 4.26
CA ASP A 81 12.67 -30.29 3.71
C ASP A 81 12.69 -30.75 2.24
N LYS A 82 11.79 -30.16 1.45
CA LYS A 82 11.64 -30.38 0.00
C LYS A 82 11.49 -29.06 -0.73
N ASP A 83 11.94 -29.01 -1.98
CA ASP A 83 11.85 -27.79 -2.79
C ASP A 83 10.49 -27.71 -3.52
N THR A 84 9.84 -28.86 -3.75
CA THR A 84 8.54 -28.94 -4.43
C THR A 84 7.53 -29.83 -3.68
N LEU A 85 6.22 -29.54 -3.84
CA LEU A 85 5.17 -30.39 -3.25
C LEU A 85 5.12 -31.80 -3.87
N SER A 86 5.54 -31.95 -5.13
CA SER A 86 5.65 -33.26 -5.78
C SER A 86 6.68 -34.18 -5.13
N GLU A 87 7.74 -33.62 -4.56
CA GLU A 87 8.74 -34.37 -3.79
C GLU A 87 8.24 -34.78 -2.40
N VAL A 88 7.32 -34.00 -1.81
CA VAL A 88 6.64 -34.37 -0.56
C VAL A 88 5.75 -35.59 -0.81
N HIS A 89 4.94 -35.54 -1.87
CA HIS A 89 4.15 -36.68 -2.31
C HIS A 89 3.70 -36.52 -3.77
N ALA A 90 3.84 -37.56 -4.59
CA ALA A 90 3.49 -37.53 -6.02
C ALA A 90 2.04 -37.05 -6.30
N SER A 91 1.11 -37.36 -5.40
CA SER A 91 -0.30 -36.91 -5.51
C SER A 91 -0.48 -35.39 -5.50
N LEU A 92 0.47 -34.64 -4.95
CA LEU A 92 0.47 -33.17 -4.83
C LEU A 92 1.00 -32.47 -6.08
N ASN A 93 1.46 -33.22 -7.08
CA ASN A 93 1.69 -32.69 -8.43
C ASN A 93 0.36 -32.17 -9.05
N ASN A 94 -0.78 -32.66 -8.56
CA ASN A 94 -2.09 -32.07 -8.85
C ASN A 94 -2.34 -30.82 -8.00
N VAL A 95 -2.12 -29.64 -8.61
CA VAL A 95 -2.31 -28.32 -7.98
C VAL A 95 -3.74 -28.09 -7.50
N ASP A 96 -4.75 -28.76 -8.05
CA ASP A 96 -6.15 -28.60 -7.63
C ASP A 96 -6.36 -29.10 -6.19
N LYS A 97 -5.58 -30.08 -5.73
CA LYS A 97 -5.63 -30.52 -4.33
C LYS A 97 -5.13 -29.43 -3.39
N LEU A 98 -4.03 -28.78 -3.74
CA LEU A 98 -3.55 -27.62 -2.99
C LEU A 98 -4.59 -26.51 -3.00
N ARG A 99 -5.22 -26.22 -4.15
CA ARG A 99 -6.27 -25.21 -4.26
C ARG A 99 -7.47 -25.54 -3.35
N SER A 100 -7.90 -26.80 -3.32
CA SER A 100 -8.98 -27.28 -2.45
C SER A 100 -8.62 -27.16 -0.97
N LEU A 101 -7.39 -27.51 -0.58
CA LEU A 101 -6.92 -27.37 0.80
C LEU A 101 -6.85 -25.90 1.24
N VAL A 102 -6.31 -25.02 0.38
CA VAL A 102 -6.29 -23.58 0.63
C VAL A 102 -7.71 -23.03 0.80
N ALA A 103 -8.63 -23.38 -0.10
CA ALA A 103 -10.04 -22.97 0.01
C ALA A 103 -10.69 -23.46 1.31
N LYS A 104 -10.41 -24.70 1.72
CA LYS A 104 -10.88 -25.25 3.00
C LYS A 104 -10.31 -24.49 4.19
N CYS A 105 -9.03 -24.13 4.17
CA CYS A 105 -8.41 -23.33 5.23
C CYS A 105 -9.08 -21.95 5.34
N TYR A 106 -9.27 -21.24 4.23
CA TYR A 106 -9.98 -19.96 4.24
C TYR A 106 -11.41 -20.09 4.79
N LYS A 107 -12.18 -21.10 4.37
CA LYS A 107 -13.55 -21.31 4.86
C LYS A 107 -13.59 -21.54 6.37
N ASN A 108 -12.60 -22.24 6.92
CA ASN A 108 -12.51 -22.49 8.35
C ASN A 108 -12.04 -21.25 9.13
N MET A 109 -11.10 -20.49 8.59
CA MET A 109 -10.56 -19.30 9.24
C MET A 109 -11.56 -18.13 9.19
N HIS A 110 -12.31 -18.02 8.09
CA HIS A 110 -13.28 -16.97 7.78
C HIS A 110 -14.68 -17.57 7.52
N PRO A 111 -15.38 -18.08 8.55
CA PRO A 111 -16.69 -18.71 8.38
C PRO A 111 -17.75 -17.77 7.79
N TYR A 112 -17.60 -16.45 7.98
CA TYR A 112 -18.48 -15.42 7.42
C TYR A 112 -17.88 -14.67 6.22
N GLY A 113 -16.87 -15.28 5.57
CA GLY A 113 -16.14 -14.67 4.48
C GLY A 113 -15.20 -13.55 4.95
N GLN A 114 -14.67 -12.78 3.98
CA GLN A 114 -13.63 -11.75 4.21
C GLN A 114 -14.14 -10.32 3.95
N GLY A 115 -15.47 -10.14 3.92
CA GLY A 115 -16.15 -8.83 3.81
C GLY A 115 -16.59 -8.30 5.18
N ASN A 116 -17.62 -7.43 5.21
CA ASN A 116 -18.10 -6.75 6.43
C ASN A 116 -18.37 -7.70 7.61
N LEU A 117 -19.15 -8.76 7.39
CA LEU A 117 -19.46 -9.76 8.41
C LEU A 117 -18.20 -10.49 8.89
N GLY A 118 -17.25 -10.73 8.00
CA GLY A 118 -15.95 -11.30 8.32
C GLY A 118 -15.12 -10.41 9.24
N VAL A 119 -15.12 -9.09 9.00
CA VAL A 119 -14.44 -8.10 9.85
C VAL A 119 -15.07 -8.07 11.24
N MET A 120 -16.40 -7.95 11.32
CA MET A 120 -17.14 -7.96 12.59
C MET A 120 -16.83 -9.20 13.41
N TYR A 121 -16.91 -10.37 12.79
CA TYR A 121 -16.59 -11.64 13.44
C TYR A 121 -15.12 -11.72 13.89
N SER A 122 -14.19 -11.23 13.07
CA SER A 122 -12.76 -11.21 13.40
C SER A 122 -12.46 -10.33 14.60
N VAL A 123 -13.11 -9.17 14.71
CA VAL A 123 -13.00 -8.28 15.89
C VAL A 123 -13.58 -8.94 17.13
N GLN A 124 -14.79 -9.49 17.06
CA GLN A 124 -15.45 -10.15 18.19
C GLN A 124 -14.65 -11.33 18.74
N CYS A 125 -14.07 -12.13 17.85
CA CYS A 125 -13.25 -13.28 18.21
C CYS A 125 -11.77 -12.93 18.45
N LYS A 126 -11.38 -11.64 18.46
CA LYS A 126 -10.00 -11.16 18.62
C LYS A 126 -9.00 -11.81 17.66
N LYS A 127 -9.44 -12.14 16.44
CA LYS A 127 -8.58 -12.74 15.41
C LYS A 127 -7.65 -11.69 14.81
N PHE A 128 -6.45 -12.12 14.43
CA PHE A 128 -5.45 -11.32 13.69
C PHE A 128 -5.08 -9.98 14.34
N ASP A 129 -5.25 -9.88 15.66
CA ASP A 129 -5.10 -8.62 16.41
C ASP A 129 -5.99 -7.46 15.90
N MET A 130 -7.01 -7.75 15.09
CA MET A 130 -7.89 -6.74 14.49
C MET A 130 -8.66 -5.95 15.54
N HIS A 131 -8.95 -6.54 16.70
CA HIS A 131 -9.66 -5.88 17.79
C HIS A 131 -8.92 -4.65 18.35
N ASN A 132 -7.59 -4.60 18.22
CA ASN A 132 -6.79 -3.46 18.65
C ASN A 132 -6.72 -2.38 17.56
N TYR A 133 -6.90 -2.73 16.29
CA TYR A 133 -6.80 -1.77 15.19
C TYR A 133 -8.15 -1.24 14.71
N VAL A 134 -9.17 -2.09 14.63
CA VAL A 134 -10.53 -1.72 14.25
C VAL A 134 -11.25 -1.21 15.50
N ARG A 135 -11.53 0.09 15.52
CA ARG A 135 -12.03 0.80 16.70
C ARG A 135 -13.52 1.04 16.66
N ARG A 136 -14.10 1.09 15.46
CA ARG A 136 -15.54 1.26 15.28
C ARG A 136 -16.01 0.55 14.01
N ILE A 137 -17.15 -0.12 14.11
CA ILE A 137 -17.87 -0.71 12.98
C ILE A 137 -19.33 -0.28 13.11
N GLU A 138 -19.83 0.49 12.16
CA GLU A 138 -21.21 0.95 12.13
C GLU A 138 -21.86 0.63 10.79
N GLN A 139 -23.15 0.29 10.85
CA GLN A 139 -24.03 0.18 9.69
C GLN A 139 -25.20 1.12 9.92
N PHE A 140 -25.43 2.01 8.96
CA PHE A 140 -26.50 3.00 9.02
C PHE A 140 -27.69 2.58 8.16
N GLU A 141 -28.86 3.17 8.42
CA GLU A 141 -30.12 2.84 7.76
C GLU A 141 -30.09 3.06 6.24
N ASP A 142 -29.28 4.00 5.77
CA ASP A 142 -29.08 4.27 4.34
C ASP A 142 -28.13 3.27 3.64
N GLY A 143 -27.68 2.25 4.38
CA GLY A 143 -26.75 1.22 3.88
C GLY A 143 -25.28 1.63 3.97
N GLN A 144 -24.95 2.79 4.56
CA GLN A 144 -23.55 3.14 4.80
C GLN A 144 -22.95 2.13 5.78
N THR A 145 -21.85 1.51 5.38
CA THR A 145 -20.93 0.81 6.28
C THR A 145 -19.79 1.75 6.60
N LEU A 146 -19.41 1.83 7.88
CA LEU A 146 -18.24 2.57 8.33
C LEU A 146 -17.39 1.66 9.21
N ILE A 147 -16.12 1.45 8.82
CA ILE A 147 -15.14 0.70 9.61
C ILE A 147 -13.94 1.61 9.84
N LEU A 148 -13.78 2.10 11.07
CA LEU A 148 -12.70 3.01 11.45
C LEU A 148 -11.56 2.23 12.08
N CYS A 149 -10.37 2.39 11.50
CA CYS A 149 -9.14 1.71 11.90
C CYS A 149 -8.08 2.72 12.37
N MET A 150 -7.65 2.60 13.62
CA MET A 150 -6.68 3.49 14.27
C MET A 150 -6.12 2.85 15.55
N LEU A 151 -4.83 3.04 15.83
CA LEU A 151 -4.19 2.66 17.09
C LEU A 151 -4.08 3.84 18.06
N ASP A 152 -3.91 3.57 19.34
CA ASP A 152 -3.88 4.59 20.40
C ASP A 152 -2.77 5.61 20.19
N PHE A 153 -1.58 5.14 19.82
CA PHE A 153 -0.46 6.03 19.55
C PHE A 153 -0.71 6.89 18.29
N GLN A 154 -1.46 6.38 17.30
CA GLN A 154 -1.81 7.16 16.10
C GLN A 154 -2.80 8.26 16.44
N ALA A 155 -3.79 7.97 17.30
CA ALA A 155 -4.73 8.97 17.80
C ALA A 155 -4.00 10.10 18.55
N LYS A 156 -3.09 9.72 19.47
CA LYS A 156 -2.26 10.68 20.22
C LYS A 156 -1.35 11.49 19.30
N ALA A 157 -0.73 10.85 18.31
CA ALA A 157 0.10 11.56 17.34
C ALA A 157 -0.71 12.50 16.44
N LEU A 158 -1.94 12.12 16.06
CA LEU A 158 -2.85 12.95 15.26
C LEU A 158 -3.28 14.21 16.03
N GLN A 159 -3.51 14.12 17.34
CA GLN A 159 -3.83 15.29 18.19
C GLN A 159 -2.72 16.34 18.20
N ASN A 160 -1.46 15.91 18.05
CA ASN A 160 -0.31 16.81 18.06
C ASN A 160 -0.03 17.48 16.72
N LEU A 161 -0.76 17.10 15.65
CA LEU A 161 -0.60 17.74 14.36
C LEU A 161 -1.22 19.14 14.35
N LYS A 162 -0.63 20.02 13.55
CA LYS A 162 -1.26 21.29 13.18
C LYS A 162 -2.00 21.19 11.85
N CYS A 163 -1.51 20.36 10.94
CA CYS A 163 -2.13 20.11 9.65
C CYS A 163 -2.00 18.64 9.24
N PHE A 164 -3.04 18.13 8.59
CA PHE A 164 -3.04 16.80 7.97
C PHE A 164 -3.82 16.81 6.66
N GLN A 165 -3.60 15.76 5.87
CA GLN A 165 -4.22 15.56 4.57
C GLN A 165 -5.26 14.45 4.64
N ILE A 166 -6.40 14.68 3.98
CA ILE A 166 -7.47 13.72 3.80
C ILE A 166 -7.61 13.34 2.34
N ASP A 167 -7.80 12.06 2.06
CA ASP A 167 -7.98 11.58 0.67
C ASP A 167 -8.83 10.29 0.64
N LEU A 168 -9.54 10.06 -0.47
CA LEU A 168 -10.35 8.87 -0.70
C LEU A 168 -9.78 8.07 -1.88
N THR A 169 -9.46 6.80 -1.63
CA THR A 169 -8.96 5.87 -2.64
C THR A 169 -9.93 4.75 -2.95
N PHE A 170 -10.08 4.50 -4.25
CA PHE A 170 -11.00 3.50 -4.82
C PHE A 170 -10.30 2.18 -5.22
N LYS A 171 -8.97 2.10 -5.07
CA LYS A 171 -8.18 1.01 -5.66
C LYS A 171 -7.88 -0.12 -4.68
N ARG A 172 -7.98 0.15 -3.38
CA ARG A 172 -7.45 -0.71 -2.32
C ARG A 172 -8.27 -1.97 -2.13
N VAL A 173 -9.58 -1.81 -1.94
CA VAL A 173 -10.51 -2.90 -1.63
C VAL A 173 -11.29 -3.26 -2.88
N HIS A 174 -11.59 -4.55 -3.06
CA HIS A 174 -12.46 -5.04 -4.11
C HIS A 174 -13.94 -4.91 -3.70
N GLY A 175 -14.77 -4.39 -4.59
CA GLY A 175 -16.21 -4.17 -4.37
C GLY A 175 -16.52 -2.70 -4.09
N ASP A 176 -17.62 -2.44 -3.39
CA ASP A 176 -18.18 -1.09 -3.23
C ASP A 176 -17.57 -0.30 -2.06
N ILE A 177 -16.68 -0.92 -1.28
CA ILE A 177 -16.02 -0.30 -0.15
C ILE A 177 -14.75 0.41 -0.62
N ASN A 178 -14.64 1.69 -0.32
CA ASN A 178 -13.47 2.51 -0.56
C ASN A 178 -12.79 2.87 0.76
N GLU A 179 -11.56 3.38 0.66
CA GLU A 179 -10.73 3.69 1.82
C GLU A 179 -10.49 5.20 1.88
N PHE A 180 -10.86 5.80 3.01
CA PHE A 180 -10.56 7.19 3.36
C PHE A 180 -9.33 7.19 4.27
N GLU A 181 -8.34 8.03 3.95
CA GLU A 181 -7.06 8.08 4.65
C GLU A 181 -6.81 9.45 5.29
N ILE A 182 -6.14 9.43 6.44
CA ILE A 182 -5.58 10.63 7.08
C ILE A 182 -4.08 10.46 7.15
N ASN A 183 -3.35 11.35 6.48
CA ASN A 183 -1.90 11.28 6.36
C ASN A 183 -1.24 12.64 6.63
N SER A 184 -0.02 12.64 7.14
CA SER A 184 0.81 13.84 7.23
C SER A 184 2.27 13.53 6.95
N TYR A 185 3.02 14.55 6.53
CA TYR A 185 4.45 14.43 6.33
C TYR A 185 5.17 14.87 7.60
N ASP A 186 5.92 13.94 8.17
CA ASP A 186 6.75 14.25 9.31
C ASP A 186 8.08 14.84 8.83
N GLU A 187 8.26 16.14 9.07
CA GLU A 187 9.44 16.85 8.63
C GLU A 187 10.71 16.42 9.38
N THR A 188 10.59 15.95 10.61
CA THR A 188 11.73 15.52 11.43
C THR A 188 12.37 14.27 10.85
N HIS A 189 11.56 13.25 10.55
CA HIS A 189 11.97 11.94 10.07
C HIS A 189 11.97 11.82 8.54
N LYS A 190 11.39 12.80 7.85
CA LYS A 190 11.22 12.81 6.39
C LYS A 190 10.38 11.62 5.90
N LEU A 191 9.36 11.25 6.68
CA LEU A 191 8.47 10.12 6.42
C LEU A 191 7.04 10.59 6.19
N ILE A 192 6.26 9.77 5.49
CA ILE A 192 4.82 9.94 5.40
C ILE A 192 4.21 9.05 6.47
N LEU A 193 3.44 9.64 7.38
CA LEU A 193 2.79 8.92 8.46
C LEU A 193 1.28 8.84 8.18
N SER A 194 0.72 7.64 8.34
CA SER A 194 -0.72 7.38 8.17
C SER A 194 -1.37 7.23 9.54
N TYR A 195 -2.31 8.10 9.87
CA TYR A 195 -2.87 8.22 11.22
C TYR A 195 -4.20 7.51 11.37
N CYS A 196 -5.05 7.55 10.34
CA CYS A 196 -6.37 6.93 10.37
C CYS A 196 -6.71 6.34 9.01
N ARG A 197 -7.47 5.25 9.01
CA ARG A 197 -8.11 4.71 7.81
C ARG A 197 -9.54 4.34 8.10
N ILE A 198 -10.43 4.70 7.18
CA ILE A 198 -11.86 4.46 7.31
C ILE A 198 -12.34 3.79 6.04
N TYR A 199 -12.92 2.61 6.16
CA TYR A 199 -13.53 1.90 5.04
C TYR A 199 -15.02 2.23 5.01
N THR A 200 -15.49 2.78 3.88
CA THR A 200 -16.88 3.19 3.69
C THR A 200 -17.34 3.02 2.24
N ASN A 201 -18.63 2.82 2.02
CA ASN A 201 -19.24 2.58 0.70
C ASN A 201 -20.14 3.74 0.21
N ILE A 202 -20.49 4.70 1.08
CA ILE A 202 -21.32 5.86 0.72
C ILE A 202 -20.52 7.15 0.90
N PHE A 203 -20.63 8.06 -0.07
CA PHE A 203 -19.84 9.30 -0.19
C PHE A 203 -20.72 10.55 -0.32
N THR A 204 -21.91 10.52 0.28
CA THR A 204 -22.77 11.71 0.40
C THR A 204 -22.27 12.64 1.50
N ALA A 205 -22.72 13.89 1.50
CA ALA A 205 -22.37 14.84 2.56
C ALA A 205 -22.76 14.33 3.96
N ASP A 206 -23.92 13.69 4.09
CA ASP A 206 -24.39 13.13 5.36
C ASP A 206 -23.53 11.92 5.80
N ALA A 207 -23.13 11.08 4.84
CA ALA A 207 -22.22 9.96 5.10
C ALA A 207 -20.84 10.45 5.56
N TYR A 208 -20.32 11.53 4.97
CA TYR A 208 -19.09 12.17 5.42
C TYR A 208 -19.26 12.88 6.77
N GLN A 209 -20.38 13.54 7.04
CA GLN A 209 -20.66 14.13 8.34
C GLN A 209 -20.59 13.07 9.44
N ARG A 210 -21.24 11.92 9.23
CA ARG A 210 -21.13 10.79 10.14
C ARG A 210 -19.69 10.34 10.25
N LEU A 211 -18.99 10.13 9.14
CA LEU A 211 -17.58 9.75 9.15
C LEU A 211 -16.69 10.66 10.00
N PHE A 212 -16.77 11.98 9.81
CA PHE A 212 -15.98 12.93 10.60
C PHE A 212 -16.40 12.98 12.06
N THR A 213 -17.71 12.90 12.35
CA THR A 213 -18.21 12.82 13.73
C THR A 213 -17.62 11.60 14.45
N GLN A 214 -17.71 10.43 13.81
CA GLN A 214 -17.19 9.17 14.33
C GLN A 214 -15.66 9.22 14.49
N LEU A 215 -14.96 9.85 13.56
CA LEU A 215 -13.52 10.09 13.65
C LEU A 215 -13.15 10.92 14.88
N PHE A 216 -13.79 12.06 15.09
CA PHE A 216 -13.48 12.94 16.22
C PHE A 216 -13.70 12.21 17.54
N GLU A 217 -14.85 11.55 17.69
CA GLU A 217 -15.15 10.76 18.90
C GLU A 217 -14.13 9.65 19.13
N VAL A 218 -13.72 8.90 18.11
CA VAL A 218 -12.72 7.83 18.28
C VAL A 218 -11.37 8.42 18.67
N VAL A 219 -10.93 9.49 18.01
CA VAL A 219 -9.66 10.15 18.36
C VAL A 219 -9.69 10.59 19.81
N GLU A 220 -10.77 11.25 20.27
CA GLU A 220 -10.93 11.70 21.65
C GLU A 220 -10.84 10.56 22.66
N ASN A 221 -11.56 9.46 22.38
CA ASN A 221 -11.60 8.30 23.26
C ASN A 221 -10.23 7.60 23.36
N LEU A 222 -9.48 7.49 22.25
CA LEU A 222 -8.18 6.80 22.26
C LEU A 222 -7.03 7.68 22.75
N SER A 223 -7.13 9.00 22.54
CA SER A 223 -6.13 9.94 23.03
C SER A 223 -6.39 10.40 24.46
N GLU A 224 -7.61 10.23 24.97
CA GLU A 224 -8.09 10.79 26.25
C GLU A 224 -7.96 12.31 26.32
N ILE A 225 -8.03 12.96 25.15
CA ILE A 225 -7.83 14.40 24.96
C ILE A 225 -8.95 14.88 24.04
N PRO A 226 -9.66 15.98 24.35
CA PRO A 226 -10.64 16.56 23.44
C PRO A 226 -9.99 16.98 22.12
N VAL A 227 -10.61 16.66 21.00
CA VAL A 227 -10.18 17.20 19.70
C VAL A 227 -10.44 18.71 19.70
N LYS A 228 -9.44 19.49 19.31
CA LYS A 228 -9.57 20.95 19.25
C LYS A 228 -9.28 21.45 17.84
N PHE A 229 -9.99 22.49 17.46
CA PHE A 229 -9.83 23.18 16.20
C PHE A 229 -9.39 24.61 16.48
N TYR A 230 -8.31 25.05 15.86
CA TYR A 230 -7.70 26.34 16.17
C TYR A 230 -8.69 27.51 16.05
N HIS A 231 -9.54 27.52 15.02
CA HIS A 231 -10.52 28.58 14.80
C HIS A 231 -11.73 28.55 15.76
N ILE A 232 -11.90 27.48 16.54
CA ILE A 232 -12.95 27.32 17.55
C ILE A 232 -12.35 27.52 18.95
N ASP A 233 -11.23 26.87 19.22
CA ASP A 233 -10.66 26.68 20.55
C ASP A 233 -9.37 27.49 20.79
N GLY A 234 -8.84 28.17 19.76
CA GLY A 234 -7.54 28.86 19.79
C GLY A 234 -6.31 27.91 19.82
N THR A 235 -6.53 26.60 19.78
CA THR A 235 -5.50 25.55 19.82
C THR A 235 -5.95 24.31 19.03
N GLY A 236 -5.05 23.36 18.80
CA GLY A 236 -5.34 22.11 18.08
C GLY A 236 -5.08 22.21 16.57
N TRP A 237 -5.95 21.60 15.77
CA TRP A 237 -5.81 21.51 14.32
C TRP A 237 -6.07 22.86 13.66
N GLU A 238 -5.11 23.32 12.87
CA GLU A 238 -5.13 24.62 12.19
C GLU A 238 -5.60 24.49 10.74
N CYS A 239 -5.28 23.37 10.08
CA CYS A 239 -5.59 23.16 8.68
C CYS A 239 -5.89 21.70 8.36
N ILE A 240 -6.91 21.47 7.54
CA ILE A 240 -7.21 20.18 6.91
C ILE A 240 -7.10 20.37 5.41
N LEU A 241 -6.11 19.71 4.80
CA LEU A 241 -5.89 19.75 3.36
C LEU A 241 -6.58 18.57 2.70
N GLY A 242 -7.41 18.82 1.69
CA GLY A 242 -8.09 17.75 0.97
C GLY A 242 -8.30 18.07 -0.50
N ASP A 243 -8.94 17.11 -1.15
CA ASP A 243 -9.43 17.30 -2.51
C ASP A 243 -10.70 18.16 -2.49
N LEU A 244 -10.96 18.87 -3.60
CA LEU A 244 -12.17 19.69 -3.72
C LEU A 244 -13.39 18.81 -4.08
N ASP A 245 -13.66 17.81 -3.24
CA ASP A 245 -14.88 17.00 -3.29
C ASP A 245 -15.98 17.66 -2.45
N ALA A 246 -17.10 18.01 -3.10
CA ALA A 246 -18.17 18.76 -2.46
C ALA A 246 -18.86 17.98 -1.33
N GLY A 247 -18.98 16.65 -1.46
CA GLY A 247 -19.57 15.80 -0.42
C GLY A 247 -18.69 15.75 0.82
N GLN A 248 -17.39 15.53 0.63
CA GLN A 248 -16.38 15.48 1.68
C GLN A 248 -16.27 16.82 2.42
N ALA A 249 -16.14 17.93 1.69
CA ALA A 249 -16.04 19.25 2.28
C ALA A 249 -17.31 19.61 3.07
N LYS A 250 -18.49 19.41 2.47
CA LYS A 250 -19.76 19.68 3.16
C LYS A 250 -19.94 18.80 4.40
N GLY A 251 -19.59 17.51 4.33
CA GLY A 251 -19.64 16.61 5.47
C GLY A 251 -18.72 17.04 6.62
N LEU A 252 -17.49 17.49 6.31
CA LEU A 252 -16.58 18.08 7.30
C LEU A 252 -17.19 19.33 7.94
N GLY A 253 -17.69 20.26 7.13
CA GLY A 253 -18.33 21.49 7.62
C GLY A 253 -19.54 21.19 8.51
N LEU A 254 -20.37 20.20 8.15
CA LEU A 254 -21.54 19.78 8.94
C LEU A 254 -21.13 19.12 10.26
N ALA A 255 -20.02 18.38 10.29
CA ALA A 255 -19.49 17.80 11.52
C ALA A 255 -18.95 18.89 12.46
N LEU A 256 -18.32 19.93 11.90
CA LEU A 256 -17.86 21.11 12.65
C LEU A 256 -19.03 21.94 13.18
N ALA A 257 -20.04 22.23 12.35
CA ALA A 257 -21.23 22.98 12.76
C ALA A 257 -22.04 22.27 13.86
N LYS A 258 -22.01 20.93 13.89
CA LYS A 258 -22.59 20.14 14.98
C LYS A 258 -21.83 20.36 16.30
N ARG A 259 -20.51 20.58 16.24
CA ARG A 259 -19.63 20.77 17.40
C ARG A 259 -19.63 22.21 17.90
N ASP A 260 -19.63 23.18 16.99
CA ASP A 260 -19.72 24.61 17.28
C ASP A 260 -20.85 25.24 16.44
N PRO A 261 -22.08 25.34 17.00
CA PRO A 261 -23.21 25.93 16.28
C PRO A 261 -23.09 27.44 16.03
N SER A 262 -22.01 28.11 16.48
CA SER A 262 -21.81 29.55 16.27
C SER A 262 -21.62 29.93 14.79
N LYS A 263 -21.21 28.96 13.95
CA LYS A 263 -20.98 29.13 12.52
C LYS A 263 -21.72 28.07 11.74
N ASN A 264 -22.11 28.41 10.52
CA ASN A 264 -22.67 27.40 9.62
C ASN A 264 -21.55 26.54 8.99
N TRP A 265 -21.93 25.48 8.29
CA TRP A 265 -20.97 24.53 7.74
C TRP A 265 -20.04 25.14 6.67
N GLU A 266 -20.50 26.10 5.85
CA GLU A 266 -19.66 26.76 4.84
C GLU A 266 -18.67 27.69 5.52
N GLU A 267 -19.13 28.44 6.51
CA GLU A 267 -18.32 29.38 7.26
C GLU A 267 -17.17 28.65 7.96
N HIS A 268 -17.42 27.54 8.65
CA HIS A 268 -16.35 26.73 9.26
C HIS A 268 -15.25 26.35 8.28
N LEU A 269 -15.59 25.95 7.05
CA LEU A 269 -14.60 25.56 6.05
C LEU A 269 -13.69 26.72 5.66
N THR A 270 -14.17 27.97 5.71
CA THR A 270 -13.34 29.15 5.43
C THR A 270 -12.20 29.36 6.43
N TYR A 271 -12.28 28.75 7.62
CA TYR A 271 -11.28 28.88 8.69
C TYR A 271 -10.29 27.72 8.78
N ILE A 272 -10.54 26.59 8.11
CA ILE A 272 -9.76 25.37 8.34
C ILE A 272 -9.44 24.56 7.09
N PHE A 273 -10.26 24.65 6.03
CA PHE A 273 -10.11 23.77 4.88
C PHE A 273 -9.26 24.41 3.79
N LYS A 274 -8.22 23.70 3.34
CA LYS A 274 -7.44 24.06 2.16
C LYS A 274 -7.66 23.03 1.06
N SER A 275 -7.77 23.51 -0.18
CA SER A 275 -7.89 22.65 -1.35
C SER A 275 -6.54 22.34 -1.97
N CYS A 276 -6.34 21.10 -2.38
CA CYS A 276 -5.17 20.73 -3.18
C CYS A 276 -5.18 21.43 -4.54
N LEU A 277 -4.15 22.25 -4.81
CA LEU A 277 -4.02 22.95 -6.09
C LEU A 277 -3.77 22.01 -7.26
N VAL A 278 -3.15 20.85 -7.03
CA VAL A 278 -2.93 19.85 -8.09
C VAL A 278 -4.27 19.28 -8.54
N HIS A 279 -5.12 18.86 -7.60
CA HIS A 279 -6.45 18.34 -7.92
C HIS A 279 -7.37 19.41 -8.48
N PHE A 280 -7.34 20.63 -7.94
CA PHE A 280 -8.04 21.77 -8.52
C PHE A 280 -7.67 21.99 -9.99
N ASN A 281 -6.37 22.06 -10.31
CA ASN A 281 -5.91 22.23 -11.69
C ASN A 281 -6.32 21.08 -12.61
N ARG A 282 -6.24 19.83 -12.14
CA ARG A 282 -6.72 18.64 -12.89
C ARG A 282 -8.23 18.75 -13.17
N ASN A 283 -9.02 19.16 -12.19
CA ASN A 283 -10.46 19.33 -12.31
C ASN A 283 -10.82 20.46 -13.30
N LEU A 284 -10.07 21.56 -13.31
CA LEU A 284 -10.25 22.63 -14.30
C LEU A 284 -10.06 22.13 -15.74
N ILE A 285 -9.03 21.30 -15.97
CA ILE A 285 -8.77 20.70 -17.29
C ILE A 285 -9.90 19.75 -17.68
N ALA A 286 -10.38 18.93 -16.74
CA ALA A 286 -11.44 17.95 -16.99
C ALA A 286 -12.79 18.58 -17.35
N LYS A 287 -13.13 19.73 -16.75
CA LYS A 287 -14.40 20.44 -16.97
C LYS A 287 -14.53 21.10 -18.35
N LYS A 288 -13.46 21.19 -19.14
CA LYS A 288 -13.44 21.77 -20.50
C LYS A 288 -14.07 23.17 -20.57
N PHE A 289 -13.70 24.05 -19.65
CA PHE A 289 -14.09 25.45 -19.72
C PHE A 289 -13.56 26.13 -20.99
N ASP A 290 -14.24 27.19 -21.41
CA ASP A 290 -13.69 28.12 -22.40
C ASP A 290 -12.35 28.67 -21.91
N ASN A 291 -11.44 28.98 -22.85
CA ASN A 291 -10.07 29.32 -22.52
C ASN A 291 -9.95 30.53 -21.57
N GLU A 292 -10.83 31.53 -21.72
CA GLU A 292 -10.88 32.69 -20.84
C GLU A 292 -11.26 32.31 -19.40
N VAL A 293 -12.34 31.53 -19.24
CA VAL A 293 -12.80 31.03 -17.93
C VAL A 293 -11.75 30.14 -17.28
N TYR A 294 -11.08 29.28 -18.07
CA TYR A 294 -9.99 28.44 -17.59
C TYR A 294 -8.80 29.25 -17.06
N LEU A 295 -8.33 30.25 -17.81
CA LEU A 295 -7.21 31.10 -17.40
C LEU A 295 -7.55 31.90 -16.14
N LEU A 296 -8.78 32.42 -16.05
CA LEU A 296 -9.27 33.10 -14.86
C LEU A 296 -9.30 32.14 -13.66
N ALA A 297 -9.79 30.91 -13.82
CA ALA A 297 -9.96 29.96 -12.72
C ALA A 297 -8.59 29.54 -12.17
N LYS A 298 -7.66 29.30 -13.09
CA LYS A 298 -6.28 28.94 -12.79
C LYS A 298 -5.55 30.06 -12.04
N SER A 299 -5.96 31.31 -12.22
CA SER A 299 -5.34 32.47 -11.55
C SER A 299 -5.81 32.70 -10.11
N ILE A 300 -6.93 32.09 -9.68
CA ILE A 300 -7.52 32.29 -8.34
C ILE A 300 -6.49 32.15 -7.22
N PRO A 301 -5.67 31.09 -7.16
CA PRO A 301 -4.73 30.91 -6.04
C PRO A 301 -3.63 31.97 -5.98
N THR A 302 -3.42 32.72 -7.06
CA THR A 302 -2.34 33.72 -7.20
C THR A 302 -2.81 35.17 -7.08
N LYS A 303 -4.12 35.41 -6.97
CA LYS A 303 -4.67 36.75 -6.80
C LYS A 303 -4.27 37.36 -5.46
N SER A 304 -3.98 38.66 -5.46
CA SER A 304 -3.43 39.42 -4.33
C SER A 304 -4.46 40.12 -3.44
N SER A 305 -5.74 40.11 -3.81
CA SER A 305 -6.80 40.71 -2.99
C SER A 305 -8.13 39.98 -3.15
N ALA A 306 -9.05 40.23 -2.22
CA ALA A 306 -10.39 39.66 -2.26
C ALA A 306 -11.20 40.20 -3.46
N GLU A 307 -11.05 41.47 -3.77
CA GLU A 307 -11.73 42.16 -4.88
C GLU A 307 -11.34 41.55 -6.23
N GLU A 308 -10.06 41.22 -6.41
CA GLU A 308 -9.57 40.57 -7.62
C GLU A 308 -10.13 39.16 -7.82
N VAL A 309 -10.48 38.47 -6.73
CA VAL A 309 -11.10 37.13 -6.79
C VAL A 309 -12.61 37.25 -7.00
N TYR A 310 -13.31 38.08 -6.22
CA TYR A 310 -14.76 38.22 -6.26
C TYR A 310 -15.28 38.89 -7.54
N GLY A 311 -14.54 39.85 -8.10
CA GLY A 311 -14.97 40.62 -9.28
C GLY A 311 -15.29 39.76 -10.51
N TYR A 312 -14.81 38.51 -10.56
CA TYR A 312 -14.98 37.61 -11.71
C TYR A 312 -15.76 36.32 -11.41
N TRP A 313 -15.76 35.83 -10.16
CA TRP A 313 -16.20 34.46 -9.84
C TRP A 313 -17.58 34.33 -9.22
N THR A 314 -18.27 35.44 -8.99
CA THR A 314 -19.63 35.50 -8.45
C THR A 314 -20.69 34.79 -9.30
N GLN A 315 -20.36 34.22 -10.47
CA GLN A 315 -21.27 33.44 -11.33
C GLN A 315 -20.90 31.94 -11.52
N TYR A 316 -19.69 31.48 -11.13
CA TYR A 316 -19.23 30.10 -11.45
C TYR A 316 -18.77 29.29 -10.23
N TYR A 317 -18.12 29.91 -9.24
CA TYR A 317 -17.83 29.31 -7.93
C TYR A 317 -18.59 30.11 -6.88
N HIS A 318 -19.91 29.89 -6.83
CA HIS A 318 -20.82 30.58 -5.91
C HIS A 318 -20.58 30.26 -4.43
N GLN A 319 -19.84 29.19 -4.14
CA GLN A 319 -19.63 28.67 -2.80
C GLN A 319 -18.45 29.41 -2.15
N PRO A 320 -18.68 30.25 -1.12
CA PRO A 320 -17.63 31.06 -0.51
C PRO A 320 -16.47 30.20 0.02
N TYR A 321 -16.78 29.01 0.55
CA TYR A 321 -15.76 28.10 1.08
C TYR A 321 -14.78 27.60 0.01
N VAL A 322 -15.20 27.47 -1.25
CA VAL A 322 -14.34 27.00 -2.33
C VAL A 322 -13.25 28.04 -2.60
N LEU A 323 -13.65 29.32 -2.73
CA LEU A 323 -12.71 30.42 -2.94
C LEU A 323 -11.78 30.60 -1.72
N ALA A 324 -12.34 30.55 -0.51
CA ALA A 324 -11.59 30.61 0.74
C ALA A 324 -10.54 29.48 0.84
N SER A 325 -10.87 28.27 0.38
CA SER A 325 -9.94 27.14 0.40
C SER A 325 -8.79 27.23 -0.62
N LEU A 326 -8.88 28.14 -1.59
CA LEU A 326 -7.92 28.30 -2.69
C LEU A 326 -7.06 29.56 -2.57
N ASN A 327 -7.54 30.61 -1.90
CA ASN A 327 -6.87 31.91 -1.83
C ASN A 327 -6.86 32.48 -0.40
N LYS A 328 -5.67 32.91 0.04
CA LYS A 328 -5.45 33.44 1.40
C LYS A 328 -6.17 34.74 1.72
N HIS A 329 -6.43 35.59 0.72
CA HIS A 329 -7.12 36.86 0.89
C HIS A 329 -8.63 36.69 1.01
N ILE A 330 -9.15 35.51 0.70
CA ILE A 330 -10.56 35.12 0.90
C ILE A 330 -10.73 34.25 2.14
N SER A 331 -9.71 33.46 2.46
CA SER A 331 -9.68 32.62 3.65
C SER A 331 -9.79 33.44 4.93
N ASN A 332 -10.49 32.88 5.91
CA ASN A 332 -10.52 33.42 7.27
C ASN A 332 -9.44 32.79 8.16
N MET A 333 -8.60 31.89 7.62
CA MET A 333 -7.38 31.46 8.30
C MET A 333 -6.45 32.64 8.51
N GLU A 334 -5.72 32.64 9.63
CA GLU A 334 -4.63 33.59 9.82
C GLU A 334 -3.57 33.42 8.71
N ASN A 335 -3.06 34.54 8.20
CA ASN A 335 -2.11 34.52 7.08
C ASN A 335 -0.85 33.70 7.40
N GLU A 336 -0.38 33.73 8.65
CA GLU A 336 0.77 32.93 9.10
C GLU A 336 0.47 31.43 9.00
N ILE A 337 -0.70 31.00 9.46
CA ILE A 337 -1.17 29.61 9.34
C ILE A 337 -1.30 29.23 7.86
N TRP A 338 -1.90 30.10 7.05
CA TRP A 338 -2.08 29.83 5.63
C TRP A 338 -0.72 29.64 4.92
N ASP A 339 0.23 30.53 5.15
CA ASP A 339 1.54 30.52 4.49
C ASP A 339 2.45 29.41 5.04
N HIS A 340 2.22 28.94 6.28
CA HIS A 340 2.95 27.81 6.87
C HIS A 340 2.59 26.46 6.22
N HIS A 341 1.31 26.23 5.90
CA HIS A 341 0.85 24.95 5.38
C HIS A 341 0.79 24.93 3.85
N GLY A 342 1.43 23.93 3.22
CA GLY A 342 1.46 23.81 1.77
C GLY A 342 0.10 23.52 1.11
N ASN A 343 0.00 23.77 -0.20
CA ASN A 343 -1.23 23.60 -0.98
C ASN A 343 -1.24 22.35 -1.88
N ASN A 344 -0.41 21.35 -1.59
CA ASN A 344 -0.30 20.13 -2.40
C ASN A 344 -0.54 18.87 -1.54
N THR A 345 -1.24 17.89 -2.12
CA THR A 345 -1.49 16.59 -1.50
C THR A 345 -0.46 15.54 -1.88
N ASN A 346 0.79 15.94 -2.12
CA ASN A 346 1.88 15.02 -2.47
C ASN A 346 2.04 13.89 -1.42
N VAL A 347 1.75 14.20 -0.16
CA VAL A 347 1.80 13.26 0.96
C VAL A 347 0.71 12.19 0.79
N ALA A 348 -0.54 12.59 0.57
CA ALA A 348 -1.64 11.66 0.31
C ALA A 348 -1.41 10.84 -0.97
N GLU A 349 -0.99 11.47 -2.09
CA GLU A 349 -0.69 10.76 -3.34
C GLU A 349 0.44 9.72 -3.16
N ALA A 350 1.50 10.08 -2.43
CA ALA A 350 2.59 9.17 -2.14
C ALA A 350 2.19 8.08 -1.13
N ALA A 351 1.36 8.38 -0.12
CA ALA A 351 0.77 7.40 0.78
C ALA A 351 -0.06 6.38 0.01
N HIS A 352 -0.92 6.83 -0.91
CA HIS A 352 -1.68 5.96 -1.80
C HIS A 352 -0.79 5.10 -2.67
N THR A 353 0.29 5.65 -3.22
CA THR A 353 1.25 4.88 -4.02
C THR A 353 1.90 3.79 -3.17
N GLN A 354 2.31 4.10 -1.95
CA GLN A 354 2.88 3.12 -1.01
C GLN A 354 1.88 2.03 -0.61
N ALA A 355 0.64 2.42 -0.29
CA ALA A 355 -0.44 1.48 -0.02
C ALA A 355 -0.67 0.56 -1.22
N ASN A 356 -0.79 1.11 -2.43
CA ASN A 356 -0.97 0.38 -3.67
C ASN A 356 0.14 -0.66 -3.96
N HIS A 357 1.39 -0.39 -3.56
CA HIS A 357 2.48 -1.37 -3.66
C HIS A 357 2.27 -2.61 -2.77
N GLN A 358 1.49 -2.49 -1.70
CA GLN A 358 1.11 -3.61 -0.83
C GLN A 358 -0.13 -4.38 -1.34
N GLY A 359 -0.68 -3.99 -2.48
CA GLY A 359 -1.80 -4.67 -3.12
C GLY A 359 -2.97 -3.73 -3.43
N LYS A 360 -3.69 -4.10 -4.49
CA LYS A 360 -4.92 -3.45 -4.98
C LYS A 360 -6.01 -4.51 -5.09
N GLN A 361 -7.26 -4.09 -5.05
CA GLN A 361 -8.43 -4.97 -5.17
C GLN A 361 -8.36 -6.14 -4.16
N LEU A 362 -7.95 -5.82 -2.93
CA LEU A 362 -7.86 -6.78 -1.84
C LEU A 362 -9.25 -7.06 -1.26
N LYS A 363 -9.41 -8.23 -0.66
CA LYS A 363 -10.57 -8.47 0.21
C LYS A 363 -10.44 -7.57 1.44
N LEU A 364 -11.56 -7.22 2.07
CA LEU A 364 -11.60 -6.21 3.13
C LEU A 364 -10.74 -6.58 4.34
N ILE A 365 -10.84 -7.82 4.85
CA ILE A 365 -9.98 -8.29 5.95
C ILE A 365 -8.50 -8.17 5.57
N THR A 366 -8.14 -8.63 4.36
CA THR A 366 -6.77 -8.57 3.85
C THR A 366 -6.26 -7.13 3.76
N ALA A 367 -7.10 -6.19 3.32
CA ALA A 367 -6.75 -4.77 3.25
C ALA A 367 -6.44 -4.20 4.64
N ILE A 368 -7.30 -4.49 5.62
CA ILE A 368 -7.11 -4.07 7.03
C ILE A 368 -5.85 -4.70 7.62
N MET A 369 -5.61 -5.99 7.40
CA MET A 369 -4.46 -6.71 7.95
C MET A 369 -3.13 -6.20 7.37
N ARG A 370 -3.01 -6.09 6.04
CA ARG A 370 -1.77 -5.64 5.39
C ARG A 370 -1.38 -4.22 5.78
N GLN A 371 -2.35 -3.43 6.19
CA GLN A 371 -2.13 -2.06 6.61
C GLN A 371 -1.29 -1.93 7.89
N THR A 372 -1.29 -2.94 8.75
CA THR A 372 -0.38 -2.99 9.90
C THR A 372 1.09 -2.93 9.48
N ALA A 373 1.44 -3.36 8.26
CA ALA A 373 2.78 -3.24 7.72
C ALA A 373 3.19 -1.79 7.39
N LEU A 374 2.23 -0.86 7.23
CA LEU A 374 2.49 0.58 7.06
C LEU A 374 2.70 1.31 8.40
N MET A 375 2.46 0.63 9.54
CA MET A 375 2.90 1.11 10.86
C MET A 375 4.43 1.11 11.02
N LYS A 376 5.16 0.47 10.09
CA LYS A 376 6.63 0.46 10.09
C LYS A 376 7.22 1.86 10.05
N ASP A 377 6.54 2.84 9.46
CA ASP A 377 7.05 4.20 9.38
C ASP A 377 7.06 4.89 10.75
N PHE A 378 6.04 4.69 11.60
CA PHE A 378 6.07 5.15 12.99
C PHE A 378 7.18 4.48 13.79
N LYS A 379 7.36 3.17 13.63
CA LYS A 379 8.44 2.44 14.30
C LYS A 379 9.82 2.90 13.82
N THR A 380 9.92 3.28 12.55
CA THR A 380 11.14 3.82 11.95
C THR A 380 11.46 5.20 12.51
N ALA A 381 10.44 6.04 12.71
CA ALA A 381 10.60 7.32 13.41
C ALA A 381 11.06 7.10 14.87
N GLU A 382 10.41 6.21 15.61
CA GLU A 382 10.78 5.86 16.98
C GLU A 382 12.24 5.38 17.11
N ILE A 383 12.70 4.54 16.17
CA ILE A 383 14.09 4.07 16.13
C ILE A 383 15.06 5.24 15.88
N ASN A 384 14.70 6.17 15.00
CA ASN A 384 15.53 7.35 14.77
C ASN A 384 15.61 8.23 16.03
N ASP A 385 14.49 8.48 16.72
CA ASP A 385 14.48 9.23 17.96
C ASP A 385 15.33 8.55 19.06
N LYS A 386 15.20 7.23 19.18
CA LYS A 386 15.89 6.47 20.23
C LYS A 386 17.40 6.33 20.01
N PHE A 387 17.84 6.20 18.77
CA PHE A 387 19.23 5.85 18.44
C PHE A 387 19.97 6.89 17.58
N GLY A 388 19.29 7.94 17.13
CA GLY A 388 19.84 8.96 16.21
C GLY A 388 20.15 8.43 14.81
N VAL A 389 19.59 7.28 14.43
CA VAL A 389 19.87 6.62 13.14
C VAL A 389 18.74 6.92 12.15
N PRO A 390 18.96 7.81 11.16
CA PRO A 390 17.91 8.19 10.23
C PRO A 390 17.63 7.07 9.23
N TYR A 391 16.36 6.94 8.86
CA TYR A 391 15.96 6.05 7.79
C TYR A 391 16.34 6.63 6.42
N THR A 392 17.13 5.88 5.65
CA THR A 392 17.53 6.30 4.32
C THR A 392 17.26 5.20 3.30
N ARG A 393 16.52 5.52 2.24
CA ARG A 393 16.36 4.66 1.04
C ARG A 393 17.45 4.88 -0.01
N ARG A 394 18.48 5.67 0.31
CA ARG A 394 19.55 5.98 -0.64
C ARG A 394 20.51 4.80 -0.71
N ASP A 395 20.57 4.18 -1.89
CA ASP A 395 21.64 3.23 -2.17
C ASP A 395 22.99 3.95 -2.12
N LYS A 396 23.80 3.58 -1.11
CA LYS A 396 25.17 4.03 -0.88
C LYS A 396 26.19 2.95 -1.27
N SER A 397 25.78 1.92 -2.02
CA SER A 397 26.70 0.96 -2.63
C SER A 397 27.82 1.69 -3.38
N GLU A 398 29.00 1.08 -3.42
CA GLU A 398 30.14 1.65 -4.14
C GLU A 398 29.81 1.92 -5.61
N ILE A 399 28.94 1.10 -6.20
CA ILE A 399 28.52 1.24 -7.58
C ILE A 399 27.60 2.42 -7.78
N LYS A 400 26.62 2.64 -6.90
CA LYS A 400 25.82 3.86 -6.98
C LYS A 400 26.65 5.12 -6.73
N ARG A 401 27.70 5.02 -5.89
CA ARG A 401 28.67 6.10 -5.69
C ARG A 401 29.51 6.36 -6.94
N LYS A 402 30.09 5.32 -7.56
CA LYS A 402 30.86 5.42 -8.82
C LYS A 402 29.99 5.93 -9.97
N ALA A 403 28.77 5.41 -10.14
CA ALA A 403 27.81 5.88 -11.13
C ALA A 403 27.52 7.38 -10.98
N LYS A 404 27.21 7.84 -9.76
CA LYS A 404 27.00 9.28 -9.49
C LYS A 404 28.25 10.12 -9.77
N ALA A 405 29.44 9.61 -9.45
CA ALA A 405 30.70 10.30 -9.75
C ALA A 405 30.93 10.44 -11.26
N MET A 406 30.63 9.39 -12.04
CA MET A 406 30.70 9.42 -13.50
C MET A 406 29.69 10.41 -14.10
N THR A 407 28.43 10.39 -13.66
CA THR A 407 27.41 11.36 -14.11
C THR A 407 27.80 12.80 -13.79
N ARG A 408 28.37 13.06 -12.60
CA ARG A 408 28.90 14.39 -12.24
C ARG A 408 30.06 14.82 -13.15
N LYS A 409 30.98 13.90 -13.47
CA LYS A 409 32.12 14.16 -14.37
C LYS A 409 31.65 14.51 -15.78
N ASP A 410 30.62 13.83 -16.30
CA ASP A 410 30.03 14.11 -17.60
C ASP A 410 29.26 15.44 -17.63
N THR A 411 28.54 15.77 -16.54
CA THR A 411 27.82 17.04 -16.41
C THR A 411 28.79 18.23 -16.36
N ASN A 412 29.92 18.09 -15.65
CA ASN A 412 30.99 19.09 -15.62
C ASN A 412 31.69 19.25 -16.98
N LYS A 413 31.95 18.15 -17.69
CA LYS A 413 32.48 18.19 -19.08
C LYS A 413 31.54 18.91 -20.04
N ARG A 414 30.22 18.66 -19.97
CA ARG A 414 29.21 19.37 -20.78
C ARG A 414 29.16 20.87 -20.43
N SER A 415 29.22 21.21 -19.15
CA SER A 415 29.22 22.60 -18.70
C SER A 415 30.46 23.37 -19.19
N GLN A 416 31.64 22.73 -19.17
CA GLN A 416 32.88 23.30 -19.73
C GLN A 416 32.81 23.51 -21.26
N LYS A 417 32.15 22.60 -21.99
CA LYS A 417 31.92 22.71 -23.45
C LYS A 417 30.95 23.85 -23.81
N VAL A 418 29.99 24.15 -22.94
CA VAL A 418 29.05 25.28 -23.12
C VAL A 418 29.74 26.62 -22.85
N THR A 419 30.62 26.70 -21.84
CA THR A 419 31.44 27.90 -21.59
C THR A 419 32.43 28.18 -22.72
N SER A 420 33.10 27.16 -23.27
CA SER A 420 34.02 27.35 -24.42
C SER A 420 33.30 27.81 -25.69
N ASN A 421 32.08 27.31 -25.94
CA ASN A 421 31.27 27.75 -27.09
C ASN A 421 30.71 29.17 -26.92
N LYS A 422 30.56 29.69 -25.70
CA LYS A 422 30.16 31.07 -25.44
C LYS A 422 31.30 32.06 -25.68
N GLU A 423 32.55 31.65 -25.44
CA GLU A 423 33.74 32.45 -25.76
C GLU A 423 34.03 32.49 -27.28
N LEU A 424 33.78 31.39 -28.01
CA LEU A 424 33.92 31.33 -29.46
C LEU A 424 32.87 32.15 -30.23
N LYS A 425 31.68 32.40 -29.65
CA LYS A 425 30.63 33.22 -30.28
C LYS A 425 30.81 34.74 -30.13
N LYS A 426 31.82 35.22 -29.38
CA LYS A 426 32.13 36.66 -29.26
C LYS A 426 33.00 37.22 -30.40
N LYS A 427 33.35 36.41 -31.42
CA LYS A 427 34.19 36.84 -32.55
C LYS A 427 33.58 36.53 -33.93
N VAL A 428 32.40 37.05 -34.25
CA VAL A 428 31.96 37.27 -35.65
C VAL A 428 30.97 38.46 -35.69
N PRO A 429 31.09 39.46 -36.59
CA PRO A 429 30.17 40.59 -36.68
C PRO A 429 28.85 40.24 -37.37
N LEU A 430 27.78 40.98 -37.01
CA LEU A 430 26.44 40.92 -37.60
C LEU A 430 26.44 41.31 -39.10
N GLN A 431 25.64 40.60 -39.90
CA GLN A 431 24.88 41.20 -41.00
C GLN A 431 23.59 40.40 -41.26
N ASP A 432 22.50 41.15 -41.39
CA ASP A 432 21.10 40.74 -41.60
C ASP A 432 20.81 40.24 -43.02
N ALA A 433 19.80 39.37 -43.18
CA ALA A 433 18.64 39.56 -44.06
C ALA A 433 17.82 38.26 -44.28
N SER A 434 16.63 38.25 -43.68
CA SER A 434 15.29 37.87 -44.20
C SER A 434 15.01 36.66 -45.11
N THR A 435 13.93 35.96 -44.69
CA THR A 435 12.82 35.30 -45.45
C THR A 435 13.02 33.94 -46.12
N SER A 436 12.32 32.91 -45.60
CA SER A 436 11.07 32.41 -46.20
C SER A 436 10.50 31.21 -45.41
N GLU A 437 9.20 31.29 -45.12
CA GLU A 437 8.37 30.17 -44.67
C GLU A 437 8.21 29.14 -45.81
N ILE A 438 8.42 27.84 -45.56
CA ILE A 438 7.61 26.76 -46.14
C ILE A 438 7.49 25.61 -45.12
N THR A 439 6.25 25.25 -44.83
CA THR A 439 5.75 24.10 -44.08
C THR A 439 6.26 22.74 -44.58
N SER A 440 6.57 21.81 -43.67
CA SER A 440 6.33 20.38 -43.94
C SER A 440 6.33 19.52 -42.66
N LYS A 441 5.16 18.94 -42.36
CA LYS A 441 5.02 17.68 -41.65
C LYS A 441 5.86 16.59 -42.32
N ALA A 442 6.24 15.60 -41.51
CA ALA A 442 6.83 14.30 -41.87
C ALA A 442 8.35 14.27 -42.17
N LYS A 443 9.12 13.94 -41.12
CA LYS A 443 10.19 12.92 -41.19
C LYS A 443 10.40 12.33 -39.79
N ARG A 444 9.71 11.21 -39.53
CA ARG A 444 10.23 10.14 -38.67
C ARG A 444 11.51 9.66 -39.34
N SER A 445 12.66 10.08 -38.84
CA SER A 445 13.93 9.39 -39.07
C SER A 445 14.40 8.86 -37.72
N ILE A 446 14.50 7.55 -37.67
CA ILE A 446 15.19 6.73 -36.68
C ILE A 446 16.42 7.50 -36.17
N ILE A 447 16.40 7.90 -34.90
CA ILE A 447 17.60 8.35 -34.20
C ILE A 447 18.25 7.07 -33.69
N ASP A 448 19.35 6.69 -34.34
CA ASP A 448 20.28 5.70 -33.80
C ASP A 448 20.66 6.09 -32.38
N ILE A 449 20.39 5.18 -31.44
CA ILE A 449 20.84 5.27 -30.05
C ILE A 449 22.34 5.01 -30.06
N ASN A 450 23.13 6.07 -30.23
CA ASN A 450 24.53 6.04 -29.80
C ASN A 450 24.56 6.21 -28.28
N GLU A 451 24.53 5.08 -27.56
CA GLU A 451 24.88 4.99 -26.13
C GLU A 451 26.20 5.74 -25.88
N SER A 452 26.23 6.63 -24.89
CA SER A 452 27.48 7.31 -24.54
C SER A 452 28.47 6.33 -23.93
N ASP A 453 29.78 6.56 -24.11
CA ASP A 453 30.83 5.69 -23.54
C ASP A 453 30.67 5.48 -22.01
N SER A 454 30.08 6.46 -21.32
CA SER A 454 29.73 6.37 -19.90
C SER A 454 28.60 5.38 -19.57
N GLU A 455 27.60 5.22 -20.43
CA GLU A 455 26.53 4.22 -20.25
C GLU A 455 27.07 2.80 -20.40
N ARG A 456 28.00 2.60 -21.34
CA ARG A 456 28.70 1.32 -21.53
C ARG A 456 29.60 0.95 -20.36
N GLU A 457 30.29 1.92 -19.75
CA GLU A 457 31.08 1.68 -18.53
C GLU A 457 30.20 1.36 -17.31
N ILE A 458 29.07 2.05 -17.13
CA ILE A 458 28.11 1.75 -16.06
C ILE A 458 27.58 0.31 -16.18
N SER A 459 27.18 -0.08 -17.39
CA SER A 459 26.68 -1.44 -17.67
C SER A 459 27.73 -2.51 -17.39
N LYS A 460 29.00 -2.29 -17.75
CA LYS A 460 30.11 -3.20 -17.44
C LYS A 460 30.31 -3.38 -15.93
N LEU A 461 30.27 -2.29 -15.16
CA LEU A 461 30.41 -2.34 -13.70
C LEU A 461 29.25 -3.06 -13.02
N GLU A 462 28.01 -2.87 -13.50
CA GLU A 462 26.83 -3.59 -12.98
C GLU A 462 26.90 -5.10 -13.23
N ILE A 463 27.41 -5.51 -14.39
CA ILE A 463 27.62 -6.93 -14.73
C ILE A 463 28.69 -7.55 -13.82
N GLU A 464 29.77 -6.83 -13.55
CA GLU A 464 30.86 -7.30 -12.70
C GLU A 464 30.43 -7.45 -11.24
N GLU A 465 29.61 -6.54 -10.72
CA GLU A 465 29.01 -6.67 -9.39
C GLU A 465 28.10 -7.89 -9.27
N ARG A 466 27.25 -8.13 -10.28
CA ARG A 466 26.38 -9.32 -10.30
C ARG A 466 27.21 -10.60 -10.26
N LYS A 467 28.37 -10.63 -10.93
CA LYS A 467 29.31 -11.77 -10.89
C LYS A 467 29.95 -11.93 -9.51
N MET A 468 30.40 -10.84 -8.89
CA MET A 468 30.97 -10.84 -7.53
C MET A 468 29.96 -11.32 -6.48
N LYS A 469 28.74 -10.77 -6.48
CA LYS A 469 27.65 -11.19 -5.58
C LYS A 469 27.26 -12.66 -5.77
N LEU A 470 27.26 -13.15 -7.02
CA LEU A 470 27.02 -14.56 -7.30
C LEU A 470 28.16 -15.45 -6.77
N ALA A 471 29.41 -14.99 -6.86
CA ALA A 471 30.57 -15.69 -6.32
C ALA A 471 30.58 -15.72 -4.78
N GLU A 472 30.24 -14.62 -4.11
CA GLU A 472 30.08 -14.57 -2.66
C GLU A 472 28.95 -15.48 -2.17
N ARG A 473 27.79 -15.48 -2.85
CA ARG A 473 26.70 -16.41 -2.54
C ARG A 473 27.13 -17.87 -2.70
N ARG A 474 27.90 -18.20 -3.74
CA ARG A 474 28.45 -19.56 -3.94
C ARG A 474 29.43 -19.94 -2.83
N LYS A 475 30.29 -19.02 -2.38
CA LYS A 475 31.19 -19.26 -1.24
C LYS A 475 30.43 -19.50 0.06
N ALA A 476 29.45 -18.63 0.37
CA ALA A 476 28.62 -18.79 1.57
C ALA A 476 27.84 -20.12 1.55
N GLN A 477 27.31 -20.51 0.39
CA GLN A 477 26.63 -21.81 0.24
C GLN A 477 27.57 -22.98 0.49
N ALA A 478 28.80 -22.94 -0.05
CA ALA A 478 29.80 -23.99 0.17
C ALA A 478 30.28 -24.06 1.63
N GLU A 479 30.33 -22.93 2.33
CA GLU A 479 30.69 -22.87 3.75
C GLU A 479 29.58 -23.45 4.65
N ILE A 480 28.31 -23.16 4.33
CA ILE A 480 27.14 -23.77 4.98
C ILE A 480 27.15 -25.29 4.78
N GLU A 481 27.34 -25.76 3.54
CA GLU A 481 27.37 -27.19 3.21
C GLU A 481 28.51 -27.92 3.93
N LYS A 482 29.68 -27.26 4.07
CA LYS A 482 30.80 -27.79 4.86
C LYS A 482 30.45 -27.93 6.35
N LEU A 483 29.79 -26.91 6.93
CA LEU A 483 29.35 -26.94 8.33
C LEU A 483 28.25 -27.96 8.58
N GLU A 484 27.35 -28.17 7.62
CA GLU A 484 26.33 -29.22 7.69
C GLU A 484 26.96 -30.62 7.66
N LEU A 485 27.96 -30.82 6.79
CA LEU A 485 28.69 -32.10 6.70
C LEU A 485 29.50 -32.38 7.98
N GLU A 486 30.08 -31.35 8.58
CA GLU A 486 30.83 -31.44 9.85
C GLU A 486 29.89 -31.76 11.02
N ASN A 487 28.74 -31.08 11.11
CA ASN A 487 27.71 -31.39 12.09
C ASN A 487 27.15 -32.82 11.93
N LEU A 488 26.99 -33.30 10.69
CA LEU A 488 26.54 -34.66 10.43
C LEU A 488 27.55 -35.72 10.91
N LYS A 489 28.85 -35.44 10.76
CA LYS A 489 29.92 -36.31 11.30
C LYS A 489 29.94 -36.31 12.82
N LEU A 490 29.86 -35.12 13.44
CA LEU A 490 29.79 -34.97 14.89
C LEU A 490 28.58 -35.68 15.51
N ARG A 491 27.40 -35.64 14.85
CA ARG A 491 26.21 -36.37 15.30
C ARG A 491 26.41 -37.88 15.29
N LYS A 492 27.05 -38.41 14.23
CA LYS A 492 27.40 -39.83 14.14
C LYS A 492 28.46 -40.26 15.16
N GLU A 493 29.44 -39.41 15.44
CA GLU A 493 30.46 -39.67 16.46
C GLU A 493 29.89 -39.64 17.89
N LEU A 494 28.84 -38.84 18.11
CA LEU A 494 28.16 -38.72 19.40
C LEU A 494 27.00 -39.70 19.58
N ASN A 495 26.72 -40.59 18.62
CA ASN A 495 25.53 -41.47 18.61
C ASN A 495 24.22 -40.71 18.88
N LEU A 496 24.13 -39.47 18.37
CA LEU A 496 22.93 -38.65 18.39
C LEU A 496 22.23 -38.77 17.04
N ASP A 497 21.71 -39.96 16.75
CA ASP A 497 20.75 -40.16 15.65
C ASP A 497 19.31 -39.89 16.13
#